data_AF-A0A0D6LIN6-F1
#
_entry.id   AF-A0A0D6LIN6-F1
#
_cell.length_a   1.000
_cell.length_b   1.000
_cell.length_c   1.000
_cell.angle_alpha   90.00
_cell.angle_beta   90.00
_cell.angle_gamma   90.00
#
_symmetry.space_group_name_H-M   'P 1'
#
loop_
_entity.id
_entity.type
_entity.pdbx_description
1 polymer ?
#
loop_
_entity_poly.entity_id
_entity_poly.type
_entity_poly.pdbx_seq_one_letter_code
_entity_poly.pdbx_strand_id
1 'polypeptide(L)'
;MSWPSKIESLQVKWISQFVNLMVTVHVLPTIIIMFSPLAQQVEEWAAVPPRHFGIRRFICRSLLFFSSIFVAESIPSFGVFVDLVGGSTITLMTMLLPGVFYLLLFTSAKKRIILINRMQVSPESPDDQRADILDVRRNWWNSCFQLSHNGNRRL
;
A
#
# COMPACT_ATOMS: atom_id res chain seq x y z
N MET A 1 17.28 -40.31 36.08
CA MET A 1 17.84 -40.26 34.72
C MET A 1 17.00 -39.29 33.89
N SER A 2 17.28 -37.98 33.96
CA SER A 2 16.44 -36.91 33.38
C SER A 2 17.26 -35.90 32.56
N TRP A 3 18.22 -36.41 31.78
CA TRP A 3 19.18 -35.60 31.02
C TRP A 3 18.76 -35.13 29.61
N PRO A 4 17.72 -35.65 28.90
CA PRO A 4 17.45 -35.18 27.53
C PRO A 4 16.73 -33.82 27.46
N SER A 5 15.83 -33.48 28.40
CA SER A 5 15.00 -32.27 28.31
C SER A 5 15.76 -30.95 28.52
N LYS A 6 16.88 -30.97 29.26
CA LYS A 6 17.67 -29.75 29.52
C LYS A 6 18.52 -29.34 28.32
N ILE A 7 19.08 -30.29 27.57
CA ILE A 7 19.96 -30.00 26.41
C ILE A 7 19.15 -29.46 25.25
N GLU A 8 17.99 -30.06 24.96
CA GLU A 8 17.06 -29.53 23.96
C GLU A 8 16.60 -28.11 24.31
N SER A 9 16.22 -27.86 25.58
CA SER A 9 15.84 -26.52 26.05
C SER A 9 16.99 -25.50 25.98
N LEU A 10 18.24 -25.93 26.16
CA LEU A 10 19.41 -25.04 26.06
C LEU A 10 19.68 -24.70 24.58
N GLN A 11 19.58 -25.69 23.69
CA GLN A 11 19.82 -25.53 22.27
C GLN A 11 18.75 -24.63 21.61
N VAL A 12 17.47 -24.78 21.96
CA VAL A 12 16.43 -23.83 21.49
C VAL A 12 16.54 -22.45 22.13
N LYS A 13 17.08 -22.31 23.36
CA LYS A 13 17.32 -20.99 23.97
C LYS A 13 18.38 -20.19 23.23
N TRP A 14 19.52 -20.80 22.89
CA TRP A 14 20.58 -20.12 22.13
C TRP A 14 20.10 -19.69 20.75
N ILE A 15 19.33 -20.54 20.06
CA ILE A 15 18.76 -20.25 18.76
C ILE A 15 17.71 -19.12 18.87
N SER A 16 16.81 -19.19 19.83
CA SER A 16 15.80 -18.14 20.06
C SER A 16 16.43 -16.80 20.43
N GLN A 17 17.49 -16.80 21.25
CA GLN A 17 18.24 -15.58 21.60
C GLN A 17 18.94 -14.99 20.38
N PHE A 18 19.55 -15.83 19.54
CA PHE A 18 20.19 -15.38 18.31
C PHE A 18 19.19 -14.79 17.31
N VAL A 19 18.03 -15.44 17.13
CA VAL A 19 16.94 -14.93 16.28
C VAL A 19 16.41 -13.61 16.81
N ASN A 20 16.15 -13.49 18.11
CA ASN A 20 15.68 -12.24 18.71
C ASN A 20 16.72 -11.11 18.55
N LEU A 21 18.02 -11.42 18.69
CA LEU A 21 19.09 -10.45 18.46
C LEU A 21 19.14 -10.01 17.00
N MET A 22 19.09 -10.96 16.06
CA MET A 22 19.13 -10.68 14.62
C MET A 22 17.92 -9.85 14.19
N VAL A 23 16.72 -10.20 14.66
CA VAL A 23 15.49 -9.43 14.42
C VAL A 23 15.62 -8.03 15.01
N THR A 24 16.11 -7.89 16.24
CA THR A 24 16.31 -6.57 16.87
C THR A 24 17.31 -5.72 16.08
N VAL A 25 18.45 -6.29 15.69
CA VAL A 25 19.49 -5.63 14.89
C VAL A 25 18.98 -5.25 13.50
N HIS A 26 18.10 -6.04 12.89
CA HIS A 26 17.50 -5.73 11.59
C HIS A 26 16.39 -4.66 11.69
N VAL A 27 15.54 -4.75 12.70
CA VAL A 27 14.37 -3.89 12.86
C VAL A 27 14.77 -2.47 13.27
N LEU A 28 15.81 -2.31 14.09
CA LEU A 28 16.28 -0.99 14.55
C LEU A 28 16.66 -0.06 13.36
N PRO A 29 17.53 -0.44 12.40
CA PRO A 29 17.78 0.34 11.19
C PRO A 29 16.56 0.47 10.28
N THR A 30 15.76 -0.59 10.14
CA THR A 30 14.57 -0.58 9.28
C THR A 30 13.58 0.51 9.69
N ILE A 31 13.35 0.67 11.00
CA ILE A 31 12.52 1.75 11.54
C ILE A 31 13.13 3.11 11.17
N ILE A 32 14.43 3.32 11.42
CA ILE A 32 15.11 4.60 11.13
C ILE A 32 15.02 4.97 9.63
N ILE A 33 15.26 4.01 8.74
CA ILE A 33 15.19 4.23 7.28
C ILE A 33 13.75 4.50 6.85
N MET A 34 12.76 3.80 7.42
CA MET A 34 11.34 3.99 7.09
C MET A 34 10.83 5.39 7.48
N PHE A 35 11.27 5.94 8.62
CA PHE A 35 10.88 7.29 9.05
C PHE A 35 11.47 8.40 8.18
N SER A 36 12.58 8.16 7.48
CA SER A 36 13.26 9.17 6.65
C SER A 36 12.40 9.71 5.49
N PRO A 37 11.86 8.87 4.57
CA PRO A 37 10.96 9.35 3.51
C PRO A 37 9.59 9.79 4.03
N LEU A 38 9.12 9.25 5.15
CA LEU A 38 7.87 9.70 5.79
C LEU A 38 7.98 11.17 6.22
N ALA A 39 9.11 11.57 6.82
CA ALA A 39 9.36 12.96 7.16
C ALA A 39 9.38 13.87 5.91
N GLN A 40 9.92 13.38 4.79
CA GLN A 40 9.95 14.13 3.54
C GLN A 40 8.55 14.33 2.95
N GLN A 41 7.70 13.30 2.95
CA GLN A 41 6.31 13.40 2.50
C GLN A 41 5.50 14.39 3.34
N VAL A 42 5.70 14.38 4.66
CA VAL A 42 5.00 15.30 5.57
C VAL A 42 5.50 16.74 5.38
N GLU A 43 6.79 16.94 5.13
CA GLU A 43 7.34 18.26 4.76
C GLU A 43 6.77 18.78 3.43
N GLU A 44 6.55 17.89 2.45
CA GLU A 44 5.89 18.21 1.18
C GLU A 44 4.42 18.59 1.39
N TRP A 45 3.66 17.83 2.19
CA TRP A 45 2.26 18.15 2.52
C TRP A 45 2.12 19.45 3.32
N ALA A 46 3.10 19.75 4.18
CA ALA A 46 3.15 20.99 4.94
C ALA A 46 3.65 22.20 4.10
N ALA A 47 3.93 22.00 2.80
CA ALA A 47 4.34 23.02 1.83
C ALA A 47 5.46 23.93 2.36
N VAL A 48 6.44 23.37 3.08
CA VAL A 48 7.51 24.17 3.71
C VAL A 48 8.48 24.65 2.62
N PRO A 49 8.67 25.97 2.43
CA PRO A 49 9.58 26.48 1.42
C PRO A 49 11.04 26.05 1.72
N PRO A 50 11.79 25.55 0.72
CA PRO A 50 13.11 24.95 0.91
C PRO A 50 14.22 25.93 1.32
N ARG A 51 13.94 27.24 1.47
CA ARG A 51 14.94 28.31 1.54
C ARG A 51 15.37 28.74 2.95
N HIS A 52 14.62 28.42 4.00
CA HIS A 52 15.03 28.70 5.39
C HIS A 52 15.27 27.41 6.16
N PHE A 53 16.52 26.97 6.16
CA PHE A 53 17.00 25.95 7.09
C PHE A 53 16.87 26.46 8.53
N GLY A 54 16.19 25.71 9.39
CA GLY A 54 16.23 25.90 10.84
C GLY A 54 14.90 25.63 11.53
N ILE A 55 14.92 24.74 12.53
CA ILE A 55 13.84 24.46 13.49
C ILE A 55 12.57 23.79 12.92
N ARG A 56 11.97 24.24 11.82
CA ARG A 56 10.72 23.64 11.29
C ARG A 56 10.84 22.15 10.96
N ARG A 57 11.95 21.72 10.36
CA ARG A 57 12.24 20.30 10.09
C ARG A 57 12.43 19.48 11.36
N PHE A 58 13.09 20.09 12.36
CA PHE A 58 13.29 19.46 13.66
C PHE A 58 11.95 19.28 14.38
N ILE A 59 11.10 20.31 14.40
CA ILE A 59 9.74 20.24 14.92
C ILE A 59 8.92 19.19 14.17
N CYS A 60 8.97 19.14 12.84
CA CYS A 60 8.24 18.14 12.05
C CYS A 60 8.67 16.71 12.42
N ARG A 61 9.98 16.43 12.46
CA ARG A 61 10.50 15.13 12.87
C ARG A 61 10.12 14.80 14.32
N SER A 62 10.30 15.73 15.25
CA SER A 62 9.92 15.53 16.65
C SER A 62 8.42 15.29 16.81
N LEU A 63 7.56 15.99 16.08
CA LEU A 63 6.11 15.78 16.11
C LEU A 63 5.72 14.42 15.53
N LEU A 64 6.37 13.97 14.44
CA LEU A 64 6.13 12.65 13.86
C LEU A 64 6.56 11.51 14.79
N PHE A 65 7.73 11.63 15.42
CA PHE A 65 8.16 10.67 16.43
C PHE A 65 7.26 10.72 17.67
N PHE A 66 6.88 11.92 18.13
CA PHE A 66 6.01 12.09 19.29
C PHE A 66 4.61 11.51 19.05
N SER A 67 4.01 11.77 17.89
CA SER A 67 2.71 11.19 17.53
C SER A 67 2.80 9.68 17.40
N SER A 68 3.88 9.14 16.82
CA SER A 68 4.10 7.70 16.75
C SER A 68 4.23 7.06 18.12
N ILE A 69 4.95 7.69 19.06
CA ILE A 69 5.10 7.18 20.44
C ILE A 69 3.77 7.28 21.18
N PHE A 70 3.02 8.36 21.01
CA PHE A 70 1.69 8.52 21.60
C PHE A 70 0.71 7.46 21.11
N VAL A 71 0.73 7.14 19.81
CA VAL A 71 -0.06 6.05 19.24
C VAL A 71 0.41 4.70 19.80
N ALA A 72 1.72 4.50 19.96
CA ALA A 72 2.26 3.26 20.54
C ALA A 72 1.87 3.07 22.02
N GLU A 73 1.80 4.14 22.80
CA GLU A 73 1.41 4.11 24.22
C GLU A 73 -0.11 3.97 24.40
N SER A 74 -0.90 4.56 23.52
CA SER A 74 -2.37 4.53 23.61
C SER A 74 -3.00 3.19 23.22
N ILE A 75 -2.27 2.31 22.52
CA ILE A 75 -2.80 1.01 22.06
C ILE A 75 -2.31 -0.12 22.99
N PRO A 76 -3.19 -0.68 23.85
CA PRO A 76 -2.82 -1.76 24.77
C PRO A 76 -2.59 -3.12 24.08
N SER A 77 -3.00 -3.29 22.81
CA SER A 77 -2.85 -4.54 22.04
C SER A 77 -2.29 -4.31 20.62
N PHE A 78 -0.98 -4.09 20.53
CA PHE A 78 -0.29 -3.81 19.25
C PHE A 78 -0.48 -4.91 18.19
N GLY A 79 -0.55 -6.19 18.59
CA GLY A 79 -0.67 -7.32 17.66
C GLY A 79 -1.92 -7.25 16.78
N VAL A 80 -3.10 -7.08 17.38
CA VAL A 80 -4.38 -7.02 16.63
C VAL A 80 -4.42 -5.80 15.71
N PHE A 81 -3.85 -4.66 16.16
CA PHE A 81 -3.78 -3.46 15.35
C PHE A 81 -2.89 -3.64 14.11
N VAL A 82 -1.70 -4.20 14.27
CA VAL A 82 -0.77 -4.46 13.17
C VAL A 82 -1.35 -5.48 12.19
N ASP A 83 -2.01 -6.53 12.68
CA ASP A 83 -2.65 -7.53 11.83
C ASP A 83 -3.80 -6.92 11.01
N LEU A 84 -4.61 -6.06 11.64
CA LEU A 84 -5.72 -5.39 10.97
C LEU A 84 -5.22 -4.41 9.90
N VAL A 85 -4.31 -3.50 10.26
CA VAL A 85 -3.79 -2.47 9.36
C VAL A 85 -2.92 -3.08 8.27
N GLY A 86 -2.08 -4.05 8.63
CA GLY A 86 -1.23 -4.80 7.71
C GLY A 86 -2.07 -5.60 6.72
N GLY A 87 -3.05 -6.35 7.22
CA GLY A 87 -3.99 -7.10 6.37
C GLY A 87 -4.75 -6.19 5.41
N SER A 88 -5.36 -5.11 5.90
CA SER A 88 -6.13 -4.21 5.03
C SER A 88 -5.26 -3.51 3.99
N THR A 89 -4.11 -2.98 4.40
CA THR A 89 -3.24 -2.18 3.52
C THR A 89 -2.54 -3.05 2.49
N ILE A 90 -2.03 -4.22 2.90
CA ILE A 90 -1.37 -5.15 1.97
C ILE A 90 -2.39 -5.69 0.97
N THR A 91 -3.58 -6.12 1.41
CA THR A 91 -4.61 -6.58 0.46
C THR A 91 -5.05 -5.47 -0.48
N LEU A 92 -5.24 -4.25 0.01
CA LEU A 92 -5.60 -3.11 -0.83
C LEU A 92 -4.48 -2.80 -1.85
N MET A 93 -3.23 -2.76 -1.41
CA MET A 93 -2.11 -2.41 -2.29
C MET A 93 -1.73 -3.54 -3.27
N THR A 94 -1.92 -4.81 -2.91
CA THR A 94 -1.54 -5.97 -3.75
C THR A 94 -2.67 -6.48 -4.64
N MET A 95 -3.93 -6.34 -4.24
CA MET A 95 -5.08 -6.84 -5.02
C MET A 95 -5.88 -5.70 -5.64
N LEU A 96 -6.16 -4.64 -4.87
CA LEU A 96 -6.98 -3.54 -5.37
C LEU A 96 -6.20 -2.67 -6.35
N LEU A 97 -4.96 -2.31 -6.01
CA LEU A 97 -4.14 -1.42 -6.84
C LEU A 97 -3.91 -1.97 -8.27
N PRO A 98 -3.40 -3.21 -8.48
CA PRO A 98 -3.24 -3.74 -9.84
C PRO A 98 -4.58 -3.95 -10.54
N GLY A 99 -5.64 -4.36 -9.83
CA GLY A 99 -6.97 -4.52 -10.41
C GLY A 99 -7.55 -3.21 -10.93
N VAL A 100 -7.46 -2.14 -10.13
CA VAL A 100 -7.93 -0.80 -10.50
C VAL A 100 -7.09 -0.22 -11.64
N PHE A 101 -5.75 -0.32 -11.59
CA PHE A 101 -4.91 0.12 -12.69
C PHE A 101 -5.19 -0.64 -13.98
N TYR A 102 -5.39 -1.95 -13.91
CA TYR A 102 -5.75 -2.77 -15.08
C TYR A 102 -7.08 -2.32 -15.69
N LEU A 103 -8.12 -2.10 -14.88
CA LEU A 103 -9.43 -1.64 -15.37
C LEU A 103 -9.38 -0.23 -15.97
N LEU A 104 -8.62 0.68 -15.35
CA LEU A 104 -8.41 2.04 -15.86
C LEU A 104 -7.68 2.02 -17.21
N LEU A 105 -6.60 1.24 -17.32
CA LEU A 105 -5.84 1.10 -18.57
C LEU A 105 -6.67 0.45 -19.67
N PHE A 106 -7.36 -0.65 -19.37
CA PHE A 106 -8.21 -1.36 -20.35
C PHE A 106 -9.35 -0.47 -20.87
N THR A 107 -10.02 0.26 -19.97
CA THR A 107 -11.11 1.16 -20.35
C THR A 107 -10.60 2.34 -21.17
N SER A 108 -9.43 2.88 -20.81
CA SER A 108 -8.79 3.98 -21.57
C SER A 108 -8.39 3.51 -22.97
N ALA A 109 -7.79 2.32 -23.09
CA ALA A 109 -7.45 1.72 -24.39
C ALA A 109 -8.71 1.46 -25.25
N LYS A 110 -9.78 0.91 -24.66
CA LYS A 110 -11.04 0.66 -25.36
C LYS A 110 -11.71 1.95 -25.82
N LYS A 111 -11.70 3.01 -24.99
CA LYS A 111 -12.25 4.33 -25.33
C LYS A 111 -11.52 4.94 -26.53
N ARG A 112 -10.18 4.85 -26.55
CA ARG A 112 -9.35 5.29 -27.68
C ARG A 112 -9.74 4.63 -29.00
N ILE A 113 -9.86 3.29 -29.01
CA ILE A 113 -10.23 2.53 -30.22
C ILE A 113 -11.61 2.94 -30.74
N ILE A 114 -12.58 3.13 -29.84
CA ILE A 114 -13.94 3.56 -30.22
C ILE A 114 -13.91 4.95 -30.87
N LEU A 115 -13.05 5.86 -30.39
CA LEU A 115 -12.98 7.23 -30.89
C LEU A 115 -12.23 7.34 -32.22
N ILE A 116 -11.22 6.51 -32.43
CA ILE A 116 -10.58 6.33 -33.75
C ILE A 116 -11.61 5.79 -34.76
N ASN A 117 -12.37 4.77 -34.38
CA ASN A 117 -13.41 4.19 -35.25
C ASN A 117 -14.53 5.20 -35.58
N ARG A 118 -14.82 6.15 -34.68
CA ARG A 118 -15.79 7.23 -34.91
C ARG A 118 -15.23 8.40 -35.73
N MET A 119 -13.99 8.32 -36.24
CA MET A 119 -13.28 9.41 -36.93
C MET A 119 -13.19 10.71 -36.11
N GLN A 120 -13.29 10.62 -34.78
CA GLN A 120 -13.20 11.79 -33.89
C GLN A 120 -11.77 12.07 -33.43
N VAL A 121 -10.89 11.07 -33.49
CA VAL A 121 -9.51 11.13 -33.00
C VAL A 121 -8.58 10.43 -34.00
N SER A 122 -7.49 11.11 -34.39
CA SER A 122 -6.47 10.55 -35.29
C SER A 122 -5.57 9.56 -34.53
N PRO A 123 -5.13 8.43 -35.13
CA PRO A 123 -4.25 7.46 -34.48
C PRO A 123 -2.97 8.05 -33.88
N GLU A 124 -2.52 9.19 -34.39
CA GLU A 124 -1.28 9.89 -34.02
C GLU A 124 -1.44 10.89 -32.85
N SER A 125 -2.65 11.11 -32.33
CA SER A 125 -2.84 12.04 -31.20
C SER A 125 -2.34 11.43 -29.89
N PRO A 126 -1.75 12.23 -28.98
CA PRO A 126 -1.30 11.76 -27.67
C PRO A 126 -2.47 11.22 -26.82
N ASP A 127 -2.20 10.18 -26.03
CA ASP A 127 -3.18 9.49 -25.18
C ASP A 127 -3.55 10.32 -23.94
N ASP A 128 -4.31 11.40 -24.14
CA ASP A 128 -4.80 12.29 -23.09
C ASP A 128 -6.12 11.82 -22.45
N GLN A 129 -6.82 10.90 -23.10
CA GLN A 129 -8.10 10.37 -22.66
C GLN A 129 -7.96 9.33 -21.55
N ARG A 130 -7.97 9.83 -20.32
CA ARG A 130 -8.17 8.97 -19.15
C ARG A 130 -9.65 8.55 -19.07
N ALA A 131 -9.88 7.26 -18.83
CA ALA A 131 -11.20 6.79 -18.44
C ALA A 131 -11.56 7.36 -17.07
N ASP A 132 -12.73 8.00 -16.97
CA ASP A 132 -13.28 8.42 -15.69
C ASP A 132 -13.80 7.19 -14.92
N ILE A 133 -13.78 7.24 -13.60
CA ILE A 133 -14.24 6.15 -12.72
C ILE A 133 -15.71 5.82 -13.03
N LEU A 134 -16.51 6.83 -13.41
CA LEU A 134 -17.89 6.66 -13.84
C LEU A 134 -18.01 5.87 -15.15
N ASP A 135 -17.09 6.04 -16.09
CA ASP A 135 -17.04 5.28 -17.35
C ASP A 135 -16.66 3.82 -17.09
N VAL A 136 -15.71 3.57 -16.18
CA VAL A 136 -15.34 2.21 -15.75
C VAL A 136 -16.55 1.53 -15.10
N ARG A 137 -17.22 2.19 -14.14
CA ARG A 137 -18.42 1.66 -13.47
C ARG A 137 -19.53 1.33 -14.46
N ARG A 138 -19.78 2.22 -15.43
CA ARG A 138 -20.82 2.04 -16.45
C ARG A 138 -20.50 0.89 -17.40
N ASN A 139 -19.25 0.78 -17.86
CA ASN A 139 -18.82 -0.34 -18.69
C ASN A 139 -18.90 -1.67 -17.95
N TRP A 140 -18.51 -1.68 -16.67
CA TRP A 140 -18.57 -2.88 -15.83
C TRP A 140 -20.02 -3.34 -15.61
N TRP A 141 -20.93 -2.41 -15.30
CA TRP A 141 -22.36 -2.69 -15.19
C TRP A 141 -22.95 -3.28 -16.48
N ASN A 142 -22.62 -2.68 -17.64
CA ASN A 142 -23.09 -3.15 -18.94
C ASN A 142 -22.53 -4.53 -19.30
N SER A 143 -21.27 -4.81 -18.96
CA SER A 143 -20.67 -6.13 -19.15
C SER A 143 -21.28 -7.19 -18.23
N CYS A 144 -21.55 -6.88 -16.96
CA CYS A 144 -22.27 -7.77 -16.05
C CYS A 144 -23.71 -8.06 -16.54
N PHE A 145 -24.40 -7.03 -17.04
CA PHE A 145 -25.74 -7.20 -17.60
C PHE A 145 -25.74 -8.08 -18.87
N GLN A 146 -24.76 -7.90 -19.76
CA GLN A 146 -24.59 -8.76 -20.94
C GLN A 146 -24.25 -10.21 -20.57
N LEU A 147 -23.43 -10.44 -19.55
CA LEU A 147 -23.14 -11.79 -19.05
C LEU A 147 -24.38 -12.44 -18.43
N SER A 148 -25.19 -11.69 -17.70
CA SER A 148 -26.47 -12.18 -17.15
C SER A 148 -27.46 -12.61 -18.24
N HIS A 149 -27.54 -11.88 -19.35
CA HIS A 149 -28.44 -12.22 -20.46
C HIS A 149 -27.91 -13.35 -21.36
N ASN A 150 -26.60 -13.56 -21.42
CA ASN A 150 -25.98 -14.63 -22.22
C ASN A 150 -25.84 -15.95 -21.44
N GLY A 151 -25.79 -15.90 -20.10
CA GLY A 151 -25.89 -17.08 -19.24
C GLY A 151 -27.25 -17.77 -19.30
N ASN A 152 -28.33 -17.01 -19.54
CA ASN A 152 -29.69 -17.55 -19.68
C ASN A 152 -29.99 -18.18 -21.07
N ARG A 153 -29.02 -18.23 -21.98
CA ARG A 153 -29.13 -18.90 -23.30
C ARG A 153 -28.25 -20.15 -23.43
N ARG A 154 -27.57 -20.56 -22.35
CA ARG A 154 -26.71 -21.77 -22.31
C ARG A 154 -27.19 -22.82 -21.29
N LEU A 155 -28.45 -22.75 -20.88
CA LEU A 155 -29.21 -23.80 -20.21
C LEU A 155 -30.47 -24.05 -21.04
#